data_AF-A0A839GEM9-F1
#
_entry.id   AF-A0A839GEM9-F1
#
_cell.length_a   1.000
_cell.length_b   1.000
_cell.length_c   1.000
_cell.angle_alpha   90.00
_cell.angle_beta   90.00
_cell.angle_gamma   90.00
#
_symmetry.space_group_name_H-M   'P 1'
#
loop_
_entity.id
_entity.type
_entity.pdbx_description
1 polymer ?
#
loop_
_entity_poly.entity_id
_entity_poly.type
_entity_poly.pdbx_seq_one_letter_code
_entity_poly.pdbx_strand_id
1 'polypeptide(L)' 'MNLKQTIYIALAVVTLVIGIHQSMVNGILHSYWILMLSVIFVMLFRLERRDT' A
#
# COMPACT_ATOMS: atom_id res chain seq x y z
N MET A 1 -11.10 11.76 -10.00
CA MET A 1 -10.58 10.46 -9.50
C MET A 1 -10.96 9.41 -10.53
N ASN A 2 -9.96 8.81 -11.18
CA ASN A 2 -10.19 7.72 -12.13
C ASN A 2 -10.30 6.37 -11.42
N LEU A 3 -10.92 5.39 -12.06
CA LEU A 3 -11.09 4.04 -11.50
C LEU A 3 -9.74 3.43 -11.05
N LYS A 4 -8.68 3.66 -11.83
CA LYS A 4 -7.30 3.23 -11.53
C LYS A 4 -6.79 3.81 -10.20
N GLN A 5 -6.93 5.13 -10.02
CA GLN A 5 -6.58 5.81 -8.76
C GLN A 5 -7.32 5.24 -7.54
N THR A 6 -8.62 4.94 -7.67
CA THR A 6 -9.40 4.32 -6.59
C THR A 6 -8.87 2.93 -6.24
N ILE A 7 -8.50 2.13 -7.25
CA ILE A 7 -7.92 0.79 -7.06
C ILE A 7 -6.57 0.89 -6.34
N TYR A 8 -5.70 1.82 -6.73
CA TYR A 8 -4.40 2.01 -6.07
C TYR A 8 -4.54 2.42 -4.61
N ILE A 9 -5.47 3.34 -4.29
CA ILE A 9 -5.74 3.73 -2.91
C ILE A 9 -6.33 2.56 -2.10
N ALA A 10 -7.27 1.79 -2.66
CA ALA A 10 -7.86 0.66 -1.96
C ALA A 10 -6.81 -0.41 -1.65
N LEU A 11 -5.96 -0.75 -2.62
CA LEU A 11 -4.85 -1.68 -2.43
C LEU A 11 -3.83 -1.18 -1.41
N ALA A 12 -3.50 0.11 -1.43
CA ALA A 12 -2.60 0.71 -0.45
C ALA A 12 -3.11 0.55 0.99
N VAL A 13 -4.41 0.83 1.21
CA VAL A 13 -5.04 0.71 2.54
C VAL A 13 -5.10 -0.74 2.99
N VAL A 14 -5.52 -1.66 2.13
CA VAL A 14 -5.63 -3.09 2.48
C VAL A 14 -4.25 -3.67 2.82
N THR A 15 -3.23 -3.39 2.01
CA THR A 15 -1.86 -3.85 2.28
C THR A 15 -1.25 -3.22 3.53
N LEU A 16 -1.61 -1.98 3.86
CA LEU A 16 -1.20 -1.32 5.11
C LEU A 16 -1.80 -2.05 6.33
N VAL A 17 -3.10 -2.30 6.32
CA VAL A 17 -3.81 -2.98 7.42
C VAL A 17 -3.25 -4.39 7.63
N ILE A 18 -3.07 -5.14 6.53
CA ILE A 18 -2.46 -6.49 6.58
C ILE A 18 -1.04 -6.43 7.10
N GLY A 19 -0.25 -5.42 6.69
CA GLY A 19 1.12 -5.25 7.14
C GLY A 19 1.26 -4.91 8.60
N ILE A 20 0.38 -4.06 9.13
CA ILE A 20 0.32 -3.76 10.56
C ILE A 20 -0.04 -5.03 11.34
N HIS A 21 -1.07 -5.76 10.90
CA HIS A 21 -1.48 -7.01 11.55
C HIS A 21 -0.37 -8.05 11.54
N GLN A 22 0.24 -8.32 10.38
CA GLN A 22 1.38 -9.24 10.25
C GLN A 22 2.57 -8.81 11.12
N SER A 23 2.85 -7.50 11.19
CA SER A 23 3.94 -6.99 12.02
C SER A 23 3.70 -7.22 13.51
N MET A 24 2.44 -7.24 13.95
CA MET A 24 2.07 -7.54 15.33
C MET A 24 2.16 -9.05 15.64
N VAL A 25 1.80 -9.91 14.69
CA VAL A 25 1.75 -11.38 14.91
C VAL A 25 3.12 -12.03 14.68
N ASN A 26 3.78 -11.72 13.56
CA ASN A 26 4.99 -12.40 13.08
C ASN A 26 6.26 -11.55 13.19
N GLY A 27 6.12 -10.30 13.65
CA GLY A 27 7.22 -9.35 13.78
C GLY A 27 7.54 -8.57 12.50
N ILE A 28 8.27 -7.47 12.68
CA ILE A 28 8.54 -6.47 11.63
C ILE A 28 9.39 -7.04 10.49
N LEU A 29 10.33 -7.95 10.80
CA LEU A 29 11.31 -8.44 9.83
C LEU A 29 10.66 -9.31 8.75
N HIS A 30 9.67 -10.12 9.14
CA HIS A 30 8.89 -10.94 8.23
C HIS A 30 7.85 -10.12 7.45
N SER A 31 7.33 -9.06 8.07
CA SER A 31 6.23 -8.26 7.54
C SER A 31 6.69 -7.08 6.68
N TYR A 32 7.99 -6.81 6.64
CA TYR A 32 8.60 -5.69 5.93
C TYR A 32 8.21 -5.64 4.44
N TRP A 33 8.09 -6.79 3.76
CA TRP A 33 7.76 -6.81 2.34
C TRP A 33 6.38 -6.23 2.05
N ILE A 34 5.42 -6.42 2.97
CA ILE A 34 4.02 -6.05 2.71
C ILE A 34 3.77 -4.58 3.05
N LEU A 35 4.55 -4.05 4.00
CA LEU A 35 4.68 -2.63 4.24
C LEU A 35 5.33 -1.92 3.04
N MET A 36 6.38 -2.50 2.43
CA MET A 36 6.93 -1.96 1.17
C MET A 36 5.89 -1.91 0.06
N LEU A 37 5.10 -2.96 -0.12
CA LEU A 37 4.01 -3.00 -1.11
C LEU A 37 2.98 -1.88 -0.89
N SER A 38 2.59 -1.63 0.36
CA SER A 38 1.69 -0.53 0.68
C SER A 38 2.27 0.83 0.27
N VAL A 39 3.54 1.07 0.57
CA VAL A 39 4.23 2.31 0.16
C VAL A 39 4.31 2.46 -1.36
N ILE A 40 4.56 1.36 -2.09
CA ILE A 40 4.57 1.35 -3.55
C ILE A 40 3.21 1.74 -4.12
N PHE A 41 2.11 1.19 -3.58
CA PHE A 41 0.77 1.56 -4.03
C PHE A 41 0.43 3.04 -3.75
N VAL A 42 0.87 3.59 -2.62
CA VAL A 42 0.76 5.02 -2.33
C VAL A 42 1.59 5.85 -3.31
N MET A 43 2.81 5.43 -3.63
CA MET A 43 3.65 6.11 -4.63
C MET A 43 3.04 6.08 -6.03
N LEU A 44 2.51 4.94 -6.46
CA LEU A 44 1.81 4.79 -7.75
C LEU A 44 0.60 5.72 -7.83
N PHE A 45 -0.21 5.79 -6.76
CA PHE A 45 -1.32 6.75 -6.69
C PHE A 45 -0.85 8.20 -6.82
N ARG A 46 0.28 8.56 -6.19
CA ARG A 46 0.85 9.91 -6.28
C ARG A 46 1.44 10.21 -7.66
N LEU A 47 2.06 9.24 -8.32
CA LEU A 47 2.62 9.38 -9.66
C LEU A 47 1.51 9.59 -10.70
N GLU A 48 0.47 8.76 -10.67
CA GLU A 48 -0.65 8.87 -11.60
C GLU A 48 -1.42 10.19 -11.43
N ARG A 49 -1.46 10.74 -10.20
CA ARG A 49 -2.03 12.07 -9.93
C ARG A 49 -1.14 13.22 -10.41
N ARG A 50 0.14 12.99 -10.66
CA ARG A 50 1.11 14.00 -11.10
C ARG A 50 1.22 14.09 -12.63
N ASP A 51 0.94 12.99 -13.32
CA ASP A 51 0.95 12.87 -14.78
C ASP A 51 -0.40 13.20 -15.45
N THR A 52 -1.47 13.48 -14.68
CA THR A 52 -2.78 13.94 -15.16
C THR A 52 -3.00 15.40 -14.78
#